data_AF-A0A535HZP6-F1
#
_entry.id   AF-A0A535HZP6-F1
#
_cell.length_a   1.000
_cell.length_b   1.000
_cell.length_c   1.000
_cell.angle_alpha   90.00
_cell.angle_beta   90.00
_cell.angle_gamma   90.00
#
_symmetry.space_group_name_H-M   'P 1'
#
loop_
_entity.id
_entity.type
_entity.pdbx_description
1 polymer ?
#
loop_
_entity_poly.entity_id
_entity_poly.type
_entity_poly.pdbx_seq_one_letter_code
_entity_poly.pdbx_strand_id
1 'polypeptide(L)'
;MIVERPGADLIVRRADPLNCEVRLSRLADGDVTPNDRFYIRNHFPVPNIDAERWRLRVHGHVKEPLDLSLRELKRMAAATLSVTLECAGNGRIFFNPPIEGEPWVLGAVSTAAWKGVALSEILDRAGVRFTARHLIFRGADGFERSLSIDQARLSPVLLAYEMNGERLPAQHGRPLRVLVPSWYAVTSVKWLTEIEVSDEPSCGYYQVQRYFYESGAPVRVMRVRSLITDPEEGATVDAGDLTIQGLAWSGSGPIVRVDVAVGDGDWSAAELLGQPDRYAWRRWRLVTRIERRGEIRIHSRATDSSGQTQPAQAGWNRLGYGNNAIQTVAFRTR
;
A
#
# COMPACT_ATOMS: atom_id res chain seq x y z
N MET A 1 -4.64 -21.71 -16.39
CA MET A 1 -4.36 -20.34 -15.91
C MET A 1 -5.68 -19.78 -15.42
N ILE A 2 -5.94 -19.72 -14.10
CA ILE A 2 -7.19 -19.16 -13.59
C ILE A 2 -7.02 -17.64 -13.61
N VAL A 3 -7.52 -16.99 -14.67
CA VAL A 3 -7.66 -15.54 -14.70
C VAL A 3 -8.99 -15.22 -14.04
N GLU A 4 -8.99 -15.06 -12.72
CA GLU A 4 -10.12 -14.39 -12.05
C GLU A 4 -10.27 -13.01 -12.70
N ARG A 5 -11.43 -12.75 -13.29
CA ARG A 5 -11.72 -11.44 -13.91
C ARG A 5 -11.65 -10.37 -12.81
N PRO A 6 -11.03 -9.21 -13.07
CA PRO A 6 -11.04 -8.11 -12.11
C PRO A 6 -12.49 -7.71 -11.80
N GLY A 7 -12.76 -7.34 -10.55
CA GLY A 7 -14.07 -6.82 -10.14
C GLY A 7 -14.48 -5.60 -10.96
N ALA A 8 -15.77 -5.37 -11.12
CA ALA A 8 -16.33 -4.32 -11.99
C ALA A 8 -15.86 -2.88 -11.64
N ASP A 9 -15.39 -2.67 -10.42
CA ASP A 9 -14.94 -1.37 -9.90
C ASP A 9 -13.41 -1.15 -10.05
N LEU A 10 -12.67 -2.12 -10.60
CA LEU A 10 -11.24 -2.01 -10.87
C LEU A 10 -10.96 -1.44 -12.27
N ILE A 11 -10.02 -0.48 -12.34
CA ILE A 11 -9.49 0.04 -13.60
C ILE A 11 -8.25 -0.76 -13.98
N VAL A 12 -8.31 -1.49 -15.10
CA VAL A 12 -7.17 -2.25 -15.63
C VAL A 12 -6.14 -1.29 -16.23
N ARG A 13 -4.94 -1.25 -15.65
CA ARG A 13 -3.77 -0.48 -16.16
C ARG A 13 -2.86 -1.33 -17.02
N ARG A 14 -2.84 -2.65 -16.79
CA ARG A 14 -2.16 -3.65 -17.62
C ARG A 14 -2.92 -4.98 -17.51
N ALA A 15 -3.13 -5.67 -18.64
CA ALA A 15 -3.82 -6.95 -18.66
C ALA A 15 -2.92 -8.14 -18.29
N ASP A 16 -1.67 -8.14 -18.74
CA ASP A 16 -0.71 -9.22 -18.48
C ASP A 16 0.72 -8.67 -18.21
N PRO A 17 1.32 -8.95 -17.04
CA PRO A 17 0.64 -9.43 -15.83
C PRO A 17 -0.43 -8.43 -15.37
N LEU A 18 -1.50 -8.93 -14.76
CA LEU A 18 -2.65 -8.10 -14.36
C LEU A 18 -2.24 -7.02 -13.35
N ASN A 19 -2.51 -5.76 -13.69
CA ASN A 19 -2.35 -4.63 -12.78
C ASN A 19 -3.59 -3.74 -12.85
N CYS A 20 -4.22 -3.51 -11.70
CA CYS A 20 -5.47 -2.77 -11.58
C CYS A 20 -5.41 -1.79 -10.41
N GLU A 21 -6.06 -0.64 -10.57
CA GLU A 21 -6.27 0.33 -9.49
C GLU A 21 -7.76 0.47 -9.18
N VAL A 22 -8.07 1.01 -8.01
CA VAL A 22 -9.44 1.26 -7.57
C VAL A 22 -9.88 2.65 -8.01
N ARG A 23 -11.12 2.81 -8.46
CA ARG A 23 -11.72 4.15 -8.58
C ARG A 23 -11.75 4.82 -7.20
N LEU A 24 -11.27 6.06 -7.09
CA LEU A 24 -11.17 6.74 -5.79
C LEU A 24 -12.51 6.86 -5.06
N SER A 25 -13.60 7.11 -5.78
CA SER A 25 -14.94 7.17 -5.18
C SER A 25 -15.38 5.85 -4.55
N ARG A 26 -14.85 4.71 -5.01
CA ARG A 26 -15.11 3.38 -4.42
C ARG A 26 -14.28 3.10 -3.17
N LEU A 27 -13.27 3.93 -2.87
CA LEU A 27 -12.53 3.87 -1.62
C LEU A 27 -13.24 4.62 -0.49
N ALA A 28 -14.26 5.43 -0.80
CA ALA A 28 -15.05 6.17 0.20
C ALA A 28 -16.00 5.27 1.03
N ASP A 29 -16.24 4.03 0.57
CA ASP A 29 -17.26 3.11 1.08
C ASP A 29 -16.96 2.52 2.48
N GLY A 30 -15.81 2.83 3.10
CA GLY A 30 -15.50 2.37 4.46
C GLY A 30 -14.03 2.46 4.86
N ASP A 31 -13.72 1.93 6.04
CA ASP A 31 -12.35 1.93 6.59
C ASP A 31 -11.47 0.84 5.94
N VAL A 32 -12.09 -0.19 5.35
CA VAL A 32 -11.41 -1.24 4.58
C VAL A 32 -11.97 -1.33 3.17
N THR A 33 -11.11 -1.67 2.21
CA THR A 33 -11.44 -1.97 0.83
C THR A 33 -11.86 -3.44 0.72
N PRO A 34 -13.05 -3.74 0.15
CA PRO A 34 -13.45 -5.10 -0.17
C PRO A 34 -12.41 -5.86 -1.01
N ASN A 35 -12.30 -7.18 -0.83
CA ASN A 35 -11.28 -8.01 -1.46
C ASN A 35 -11.34 -7.98 -3.00
N ASP A 36 -12.54 -7.90 -3.58
CA ASP A 36 -12.80 -7.83 -5.03
C ASP A 36 -12.53 -6.44 -5.63
N ARG A 37 -12.30 -5.44 -4.78
CA ARG A 37 -11.97 -4.05 -5.13
C ARG A 37 -10.55 -3.65 -4.73
N PHE A 38 -9.78 -4.51 -4.07
CA PHE A 38 -8.43 -4.17 -3.63
C PHE A 38 -7.48 -4.08 -4.84
N TYR A 39 -6.66 -3.02 -4.91
CA TYR A 39 -5.78 -2.81 -6.08
C TYR A 39 -4.83 -4.02 -6.30
N ILE A 40 -4.56 -4.32 -7.57
CA ILE A 40 -3.73 -5.47 -7.97
C ILE A 40 -2.45 -4.95 -8.58
N ARG A 41 -1.30 -5.32 -8.02
CA ARG A 41 0.02 -5.15 -8.66
C ARG A 41 0.72 -6.49 -8.78
N ASN A 42 1.00 -6.91 -10.02
CA ASN A 42 1.74 -8.12 -10.35
C ASN A 42 2.92 -7.77 -11.29
N HIS A 43 4.13 -8.22 -10.94
CA HIS A 43 5.29 -8.17 -11.85
C HIS A 43 5.36 -9.38 -12.79
N PHE A 44 4.74 -10.48 -12.39
CA PHE A 44 4.77 -11.78 -13.06
C PHE A 44 3.38 -12.44 -13.00
N PRO A 45 3.13 -13.51 -13.77
CA PRO A 45 1.87 -14.25 -13.70
C PRO A 45 1.57 -14.78 -12.30
N VAL A 46 0.29 -14.85 -11.95
CA VAL A 46 -0.16 -15.42 -10.66
C VAL A 46 0.16 -16.92 -10.64
N PRO A 47 0.93 -17.42 -9.66
CA PRO A 47 1.26 -18.82 -9.54
C PRO A 47 0.03 -19.65 -9.15
N ASN A 48 -0.08 -20.86 -9.70
CA ASN A 48 -1.10 -21.83 -9.31
C ASN A 48 -0.60 -22.67 -8.12
N ILE A 49 -0.98 -22.30 -6.91
CA ILE A 49 -0.51 -22.95 -5.68
C ILE A 49 -1.61 -23.81 -5.06
N ASP A 50 -1.29 -25.08 -4.84
CA ASP A 50 -2.07 -25.96 -3.95
C ASP A 50 -1.70 -25.66 -2.49
N ALA A 51 -2.65 -25.07 -1.75
CA ALA A 51 -2.43 -24.64 -0.37
C ALA A 51 -2.17 -25.80 0.61
N GLU A 52 -2.63 -27.02 0.30
CA GLU A 52 -2.42 -28.20 1.15
C GLU A 52 -1.01 -28.79 1.00
N ARG A 53 -0.41 -28.64 -0.19
CA ARG A 53 0.95 -29.08 -0.48
C ARG A 53 1.99 -28.00 -0.29
N TRP A 54 1.57 -26.73 -0.25
CA TRP A 54 2.44 -25.58 -0.07
C TRP A 54 3.18 -25.63 1.27
N ARG A 55 4.41 -25.12 1.23
CA ARG A 55 5.33 -25.06 2.36
C ARG A 55 6.06 -23.71 2.38
N LEU A 56 6.30 -23.18 3.57
CA LEU A 56 7.21 -22.08 3.82
C LEU A 56 8.54 -22.62 4.33
N ARG A 57 9.61 -22.40 3.57
CA ARG A 57 10.97 -22.71 3.99
C ARG A 57 11.61 -21.52 4.69
N VAL A 58 12.17 -21.74 5.87
CA VAL A 58 12.95 -20.73 6.61
C VAL A 58 14.34 -21.30 6.85
N HIS A 59 15.36 -20.68 6.27
CA HIS A 59 16.71 -21.25 6.25
C HIS A 59 17.81 -20.17 6.23
N GLY A 60 19.06 -20.57 5.99
CA GLY A 60 20.24 -19.71 6.00
C GLY A 60 20.87 -19.61 7.39
N HIS A 61 21.07 -18.38 7.87
CA HIS A 61 21.74 -18.05 9.13
C HIS A 61 20.81 -18.27 10.34
N VAL A 62 20.31 -19.49 10.49
CA VAL A 62 19.44 -19.94 11.59
C VAL A 62 20.06 -21.13 12.31
N LYS A 63 19.58 -21.43 13.52
CA LYS A 63 19.98 -22.63 14.27
C LYS A 63 19.26 -23.87 13.73
N GLU A 64 17.96 -23.74 13.51
CA GLU A 64 17.07 -24.82 13.07
C GLU A 64 16.28 -24.35 11.85
N PRO A 65 16.61 -24.83 10.64
CA PRO A 65 15.78 -24.57 9.45
C PRO A 65 14.36 -25.11 9.65
N LEU A 66 13.36 -24.37 9.18
CA LEU A 66 11.96 -24.73 9.30
C LEU A 66 11.35 -25.00 7.92
N ASP A 67 10.42 -25.95 7.88
CA ASP A 67 9.60 -26.28 6.72
C ASP A 67 8.12 -26.37 7.16
N LEU A 68 7.42 -25.24 7.09
CA LEU A 68 6.11 -25.05 7.72
C LEU A 68 4.97 -25.15 6.72
N SER A 69 3.98 -26.00 7.00
CA SER A 69 2.69 -26.00 6.31
C SER A 69 1.82 -24.80 6.70
N LEU A 70 0.82 -24.50 5.87
CA LEU A 70 -0.20 -23.51 6.21
C LEU A 70 -0.96 -23.89 7.49
N ARG A 71 -1.21 -25.19 7.72
CA ARG A 71 -1.89 -25.70 8.91
C ARG A 71 -1.07 -25.48 10.18
N GLU A 72 0.25 -25.60 10.11
CA GLU A 72 1.15 -25.29 11.23
C GLU A 72 1.15 -23.81 11.56
N LEU A 73 1.24 -22.95 10.55
CA LEU A 73 1.15 -21.49 10.73
C LEU A 73 -0.18 -21.08 11.37
N LYS A 74 -1.31 -21.65 10.93
CA LYS A 74 -2.64 -21.36 11.49
C LYS A 74 -2.84 -21.84 12.93
N ARG A 75 -1.98 -22.73 13.45
CA ARG A 75 -1.99 -23.16 14.86
C ARG A 75 -1.17 -22.25 15.77
N MET A 76 -0.35 -21.36 15.22
CA MET A 76 0.41 -20.38 15.98
C MET A 76 -0.48 -19.22 16.44
N ALA A 77 -0.02 -18.46 17.43
CA ALA A 77 -0.68 -17.21 17.81
C ALA A 77 -0.72 -16.25 16.62
N ALA A 78 -1.91 -15.72 16.33
CA ALA A 78 -2.13 -14.82 15.21
C ALA A 78 -2.50 -13.42 15.70
N ALA A 79 -2.11 -12.42 14.93
CA ALA A 79 -2.54 -11.04 15.10
C ALA A 79 -3.38 -10.60 13.90
N THR A 80 -4.24 -9.61 14.12
CA THR A 80 -4.98 -8.94 13.05
C THR A 80 -4.64 -7.45 13.06
N LEU A 81 -4.22 -6.92 11.91
CA LEU A 81 -3.86 -5.51 11.74
C LEU A 81 -4.61 -4.93 10.53
N SER A 82 -5.19 -3.75 10.71
CA SER A 82 -5.66 -2.91 9.59
C SER A 82 -4.44 -2.25 8.95
N VAL A 83 -4.18 -2.50 7.67
CA VAL A 83 -3.01 -1.98 6.97
C VAL A 83 -3.38 -1.44 5.60
N THR A 84 -3.01 -0.19 5.36
CA THR A 84 -2.99 0.42 4.03
C THR A 84 -1.75 -0.02 3.27
N LEU A 85 -1.96 -0.58 2.08
CA LEU A 85 -0.89 -0.85 1.14
C LEU A 85 -0.97 0.15 0.00
N GLU A 86 0.15 0.80 -0.29
CA GLU A 86 0.30 1.70 -1.43
C GLU A 86 1.41 1.20 -2.36
N CYS A 87 1.15 1.21 -3.67
CA CYS A 87 2.20 1.01 -4.65
C CYS A 87 3.14 2.23 -4.68
N ALA A 88 4.45 2.00 -4.68
CA ALA A 88 5.42 3.10 -4.81
C ALA A 88 5.19 3.96 -6.07
N GLY A 89 4.63 3.38 -7.14
CA GLY A 89 4.30 4.09 -8.37
C GLY A 89 2.94 4.80 -8.38
N ASN A 90 2.18 4.80 -7.28
CA ASN A 90 0.88 5.46 -7.21
C ASN A 90 1.04 6.96 -7.53
N GLY A 91 0.38 7.47 -8.56
CA GLY A 91 0.56 8.83 -9.07
C GLY A 91 1.59 8.98 -10.20
N ARG A 92 2.10 7.88 -10.78
CA ARG A 92 3.19 7.95 -11.78
C ARG A 92 2.85 8.82 -12.99
N ILE A 93 1.60 8.83 -13.43
CA ILE A 93 1.21 9.57 -14.65
C ILE A 93 1.40 11.09 -14.51
N PHE A 94 1.50 11.60 -13.29
CA PHE A 94 1.57 13.02 -12.99
C PHE A 94 3.02 13.54 -12.91
N PHE A 95 4.02 12.68 -13.10
CA PHE A 95 5.40 13.16 -13.26
C PHE A 95 5.59 13.82 -14.62
N ASN A 96 6.28 14.95 -14.60
CA ASN A 96 6.72 15.67 -15.80
C ASN A 96 8.23 15.90 -15.73
N PRO A 97 9.03 15.45 -16.72
CA PRO A 97 8.61 14.70 -17.91
C PRO A 97 8.01 13.32 -17.58
N PRO A 98 7.19 12.73 -18.49
CA PRO A 98 6.60 11.40 -18.30
C PRO A 98 7.66 10.31 -18.09
N ILE A 99 7.30 9.28 -17.34
CA ILE A 99 8.22 8.19 -16.94
C ILE A 99 7.62 6.85 -17.34
N GLU A 100 8.45 5.95 -17.86
CA GLU A 100 8.06 4.58 -18.18
C GLU A 100 7.68 3.78 -16.91
N GLY A 101 6.59 3.01 -17.01
CA GLY A 101 6.12 2.13 -15.95
C GLY A 101 4.61 1.92 -16.05
N GLU A 102 4.01 1.23 -15.08
CA GLU A 102 2.55 1.16 -14.99
C GLU A 102 1.95 2.57 -14.85
N PRO A 103 0.96 2.94 -15.68
CA PRO A 103 0.38 4.28 -15.71
C PRO A 103 -0.64 4.48 -14.59
N TRP A 104 -0.19 4.34 -13.34
CA TRP A 104 -1.02 4.54 -12.15
C TRP A 104 -1.50 5.98 -12.04
N VAL A 105 -2.81 6.16 -11.87
CA VAL A 105 -3.40 7.44 -11.47
C VAL A 105 -3.29 7.54 -9.96
N LEU A 106 -4.37 7.45 -9.19
CA LEU A 106 -4.32 7.66 -7.73
C LEU A 106 -4.84 6.45 -6.93
N GLY A 107 -5.40 5.45 -7.62
CA GLY A 107 -6.07 4.30 -7.01
C GLY A 107 -5.18 3.10 -6.70
N ALA A 108 -3.85 3.22 -6.80
CA ALA A 108 -2.93 2.13 -6.47
C ALA A 108 -2.65 2.06 -4.96
N VAL A 109 -3.73 2.12 -4.19
CA VAL A 109 -3.76 2.11 -2.73
C VAL A 109 -5.06 1.45 -2.25
N SER A 110 -5.00 0.65 -1.19
CA SER A 110 -6.17 0.04 -0.55
C SER A 110 -5.84 -0.35 0.89
N THR A 111 -6.86 -0.49 1.74
CA THR A 111 -6.72 -0.90 3.15
C THR A 111 -7.47 -2.19 3.40
N ALA A 112 -6.92 -3.10 4.20
CA ALA A 112 -7.61 -4.32 4.60
C ALA A 112 -7.23 -4.71 6.03
N ALA A 113 -8.08 -5.52 6.66
CA ALA A 113 -7.75 -6.21 7.89
C ALA A 113 -6.99 -7.51 7.57
N TRP A 114 -5.71 -7.58 7.92
CA TRP A 114 -4.84 -8.71 7.61
C TRP A 114 -4.61 -9.55 8.86
N LYS A 115 -4.76 -10.87 8.74
CA LYS A 115 -4.51 -11.79 9.83
C LYS A 115 -3.42 -12.80 9.48
N GLY A 116 -2.51 -13.00 10.42
CA GLY A 116 -1.30 -13.79 10.22
C GLY A 116 -0.49 -13.99 11.49
N VAL A 117 0.63 -14.69 11.34
CA VAL A 117 1.63 -14.89 12.40
C VAL A 117 2.65 -13.76 12.33
N ALA A 118 3.12 -13.27 13.48
CA ALA A 118 4.22 -12.31 13.51
C ALA A 118 5.48 -12.94 12.94
N LEU A 119 6.20 -12.22 12.08
CA LEU A 119 7.47 -12.70 11.52
C LEU A 119 8.49 -13.01 12.64
N SER A 120 8.49 -12.23 13.72
CA SER A 120 9.36 -12.47 14.88
C SER A 120 9.18 -13.86 15.48
N GLU A 121 7.94 -14.36 15.60
CA GLU A 121 7.66 -15.71 16.12
C GLU A 121 8.32 -16.80 15.27
N ILE A 122 8.34 -16.62 13.95
CA ILE A 122 8.98 -17.56 13.02
C ILE A 122 10.50 -17.52 13.16
N LEU A 123 11.07 -16.32 13.26
CA LEU A 123 12.50 -16.10 13.42
C LEU A 123 13.02 -16.61 14.77
N ASP A 124 12.24 -16.42 15.84
CA ASP A 124 12.57 -16.90 17.18
C ASP A 124 12.59 -18.42 17.22
N ARG A 125 11.60 -19.08 16.60
CA ARG A 125 11.58 -20.55 16.44
C ARG A 125 12.76 -21.09 15.64
N ALA A 126 13.13 -20.44 14.54
CA ALA A 126 14.29 -20.85 13.74
C ALA A 126 15.62 -20.58 14.46
N GLY A 127 15.64 -19.65 15.42
CA GLY A 127 16.83 -19.24 16.16
C GLY A 127 17.82 -18.50 15.26
N VAL A 128 17.49 -17.27 14.86
CA VAL A 128 18.38 -16.41 14.05
C VAL A 128 19.78 -16.27 14.68
N ARG A 129 20.82 -16.49 13.88
CA ARG A 129 22.22 -16.35 14.31
C ARG A 129 22.62 -14.88 14.39
N PHE A 130 23.55 -14.56 15.30
CA PHE A 130 24.02 -13.19 15.53
C PHE A 130 24.75 -12.56 14.32
N THR A 131 25.20 -13.37 13.35
CA THR A 131 25.81 -12.90 12.11
C THR A 131 24.78 -12.42 11.09
N ALA A 132 23.51 -12.80 11.22
CA ALA A 132 22.46 -12.40 10.30
C ALA A 132 22.22 -10.89 10.34
N ARG A 133 21.94 -10.31 9.17
CA ARG A 133 21.63 -8.88 9.00
C ARG A 133 20.38 -8.66 8.16
N HIS A 134 20.03 -9.60 7.29
CA HIS A 134 18.97 -9.47 6.31
C HIS A 134 18.02 -10.67 6.31
N LEU A 135 16.80 -10.40 5.88
CA LEU A 135 15.74 -11.37 5.62
C LEU A 135 15.36 -11.22 4.15
N ILE A 136 15.65 -12.24 3.35
CA ILE A 136 15.32 -12.30 1.93
C ILE A 136 14.02 -13.09 1.78
N PHE A 137 13.03 -12.50 1.13
CA PHE A 137 11.71 -13.07 0.90
C PHE A 137 11.54 -13.41 -0.57
N ARG A 138 11.16 -14.64 -0.89
CA ARG A 138 10.89 -15.08 -2.26
C ARG A 138 9.45 -15.55 -2.44
N GLY A 139 8.80 -15.05 -3.48
CA GLY A 139 7.50 -15.49 -3.94
C GLY A 139 7.62 -16.65 -4.94
N ALA A 140 6.58 -17.48 -5.03
CA ALA A 140 6.48 -18.54 -6.02
C ALA A 140 6.47 -18.03 -7.48
N ASP A 141 6.22 -16.74 -7.69
CA ASP A 141 6.28 -16.05 -8.98
C ASP A 141 7.72 -15.64 -9.38
N GLY A 142 8.71 -15.90 -8.53
CA GLY A 142 10.11 -15.51 -8.72
C GLY A 142 10.42 -14.08 -8.26
N PHE A 143 9.46 -13.37 -7.67
CA PHE A 143 9.72 -12.06 -7.09
C PHE A 143 10.51 -12.17 -5.79
N GLU A 144 11.55 -11.35 -5.64
CA GLU A 144 12.44 -11.34 -4.48
C GLU A 144 12.66 -9.92 -3.97
N ARG A 145 12.58 -9.75 -2.64
CA ARG A 145 12.92 -8.53 -1.90
C ARG A 145 13.52 -8.89 -0.55
N SER A 146 14.20 -7.93 0.07
CA SER A 146 14.74 -8.11 1.42
C SER A 146 14.45 -6.94 2.35
N LEU A 147 14.47 -7.23 3.65
CA LEU A 147 14.50 -6.26 4.75
C LEU A 147 15.75 -6.52 5.59
N SER A 148 16.34 -5.49 6.19
CA SER A 148 17.26 -5.75 7.30
C SER A 148 16.48 -6.23 8.53
N ILE A 149 17.13 -6.99 9.40
CA ILE A 149 16.55 -7.44 10.67
C ILE A 149 16.13 -6.24 11.52
N ASP A 150 16.94 -5.17 11.55
CA ASP A 150 16.58 -3.95 12.26
C ASP A 150 15.32 -3.28 11.70
N GLN A 151 15.15 -3.26 10.38
CA GLN A 151 13.93 -2.75 9.76
C GLN A 151 12.70 -3.60 10.11
N ALA A 152 12.86 -4.93 10.11
CA ALA A 152 11.80 -5.86 10.49
C ALA A 152 11.39 -5.71 11.97
N ARG A 153 12.26 -5.17 12.84
CA ARG A 153 11.94 -4.87 14.25
C ARG A 153 11.17 -3.56 14.45
N LEU A 154 11.24 -2.63 13.49
CA LEU A 154 10.57 -1.32 13.58
C LEU A 154 9.08 -1.37 13.19
N SER A 155 8.62 -2.48 12.63
CA SER A 155 7.25 -2.66 12.14
C SER A 155 6.73 -4.05 12.56
N PRO A 156 5.45 -4.21 12.92
CA PRO A 156 4.88 -5.52 13.22
C PRO A 156 4.65 -6.31 11.93
N VAL A 157 5.73 -6.83 11.35
CA VAL A 157 5.70 -7.60 10.11
C VAL A 157 4.90 -8.89 10.32
N LEU A 158 3.89 -9.12 9.47
CA LEU A 158 3.05 -10.32 9.51
C LEU A 158 3.33 -11.23 8.31
N LEU A 159 3.27 -12.53 8.57
CA LEU A 159 3.02 -13.54 7.54
C LEU A 159 1.52 -13.78 7.47
N ALA A 160 0.85 -13.03 6.59
CA ALA A 160 -0.60 -12.98 6.49
C ALA A 160 -1.13 -14.11 5.60
N TYR A 161 -2.18 -14.80 6.07
CA TYR A 161 -2.91 -15.85 5.36
C TYR A 161 -4.43 -15.58 5.24
N GLU A 162 -4.91 -14.53 5.91
CA GLU A 162 -6.30 -14.06 5.90
C GLU A 162 -6.34 -12.55 5.60
N MET A 163 -7.34 -12.11 4.84
CA MET A 163 -7.58 -10.74 4.42
C MET A 163 -9.08 -10.44 4.48
N ASN A 164 -9.45 -9.40 5.25
CA ASN A 164 -10.83 -9.02 5.55
C ASN A 164 -11.68 -10.17 6.11
N GLY A 165 -11.09 -11.01 6.97
CA GLY A 165 -11.78 -12.16 7.57
C GLY A 165 -11.93 -13.37 6.64
N GLU A 166 -11.48 -13.26 5.39
CA GLU A 166 -11.54 -14.33 4.39
C GLU A 166 -10.16 -14.91 4.11
N ARG A 167 -10.12 -16.07 3.44
CA ARG A 167 -8.87 -16.61 2.88
C ARG A 167 -8.31 -15.62 1.87
N LEU A 168 -6.98 -15.45 1.85
CA LEU A 168 -6.33 -14.59 0.85
C LEU A 168 -6.81 -14.92 -0.57
N PRO A 169 -7.26 -13.93 -1.36
CA PRO A 169 -7.48 -14.12 -2.78
C PRO A 169 -6.18 -14.44 -3.51
N ALA A 170 -6.27 -15.15 -4.64
CA ALA A 170 -5.09 -15.58 -5.40
C ALA A 170 -4.22 -14.38 -5.82
N GLN A 171 -4.84 -13.31 -6.30
CA GLN A 171 -4.17 -12.06 -6.71
C GLN A 171 -3.44 -11.34 -5.57
N HIS A 172 -3.80 -11.61 -4.31
CA HIS A 172 -3.24 -10.97 -3.12
C HIS A 172 -2.29 -11.87 -2.32
N GLY A 173 -1.87 -13.01 -2.91
CA GLY A 173 -0.75 -13.79 -2.39
C GLY A 173 -1.12 -15.10 -1.71
N ARG A 174 -2.29 -15.68 -1.99
CA ARG A 174 -2.67 -17.00 -1.46
C ARG A 174 -1.56 -18.05 -1.70
N PRO A 175 -1.16 -18.86 -0.70
CA PRO A 175 -1.76 -19.00 0.63
C PRO A 175 -1.17 -18.05 1.70
N LEU A 176 -0.01 -17.45 1.44
CA LEU A 176 0.72 -16.64 2.42
C LEU A 176 1.44 -15.48 1.74
N ARG A 177 1.41 -14.30 2.37
CA ARG A 177 2.23 -13.15 1.98
C ARG A 177 2.98 -12.57 3.18
N VAL A 178 4.08 -11.89 2.90
CA VAL A 178 4.64 -10.91 3.83
C VAL A 178 3.76 -9.67 3.79
N LEU A 179 3.52 -9.07 4.96
CA LEU A 179 2.90 -7.77 5.14
C LEU A 179 3.82 -6.91 5.99
N VAL A 180 4.27 -5.79 5.43
CA VAL A 180 5.19 -4.84 6.08
C VAL A 180 4.43 -3.51 6.27
N PRO A 181 3.79 -3.31 7.44
CA PRO A 181 3.05 -2.08 7.71
C PRO A 181 3.94 -0.83 7.55
N SER A 182 3.31 0.29 7.15
CA SER A 182 3.93 1.60 6.92
C SER A 182 4.86 1.74 5.71
N TRP A 183 5.24 0.64 5.06
CA TRP A 183 6.13 0.66 3.90
C TRP A 183 5.36 0.59 2.60
N TYR A 184 5.94 1.12 1.51
CA TYR A 184 5.40 0.88 0.18
C TYR A 184 5.34 -0.64 -0.08
N ALA A 185 4.25 -1.06 -0.72
CA ALA A 185 3.81 -2.46 -0.78
C ALA A 185 4.78 -3.41 -1.51
N VAL A 186 5.79 -2.87 -2.22
CA VAL A 186 6.84 -3.68 -2.87
C VAL A 186 7.55 -4.61 -1.90
N THR A 187 7.68 -4.24 -0.63
CA THR A 187 8.31 -5.08 0.41
C THR A 187 7.40 -6.18 0.96
N SER A 188 6.09 -6.10 0.69
CA SER A 188 5.11 -7.09 1.13
C SER A 188 4.98 -8.21 0.08
N VAL A 189 5.99 -9.07 0.00
CA VAL A 189 6.10 -10.16 -0.99
C VAL A 189 4.89 -11.10 -0.94
N LYS A 190 4.27 -11.34 -2.09
CA LYS A 190 3.11 -12.23 -2.25
C LYS A 190 3.55 -13.65 -2.61
N TRP A 191 2.67 -14.62 -2.39
CA TRP A 191 2.90 -16.03 -2.72
C TRP A 191 4.18 -16.57 -2.10
N LEU A 192 4.44 -16.16 -0.85
CA LEU A 192 5.69 -16.43 -0.14
C LEU A 192 5.95 -17.93 -0.08
N THR A 193 7.15 -18.35 -0.45
CA THR A 193 7.61 -19.75 -0.33
C THR A 193 8.86 -19.86 0.50
N GLU A 194 9.59 -18.76 0.68
CA GLU A 194 10.90 -18.80 1.31
C GLU A 194 11.23 -17.52 2.07
N ILE A 195 11.84 -17.72 3.25
CA ILE A 195 12.55 -16.71 4.03
C ILE A 195 13.98 -17.22 4.21
N GLU A 196 14.94 -16.59 3.54
CA GLU A 196 16.36 -16.83 3.77
C GLU A 196 16.89 -15.77 4.74
N VAL A 197 17.47 -16.23 5.84
CA VAL A 197 18.18 -15.38 6.78
C VAL A 197 19.64 -15.27 6.32
N SER A 198 20.09 -14.05 6.04
CA SER A 198 21.35 -13.78 5.36
C SER A 198 22.16 -12.71 6.10
N ASP A 199 23.48 -12.70 5.92
CA ASP A 199 24.36 -11.59 6.30
C ASP A 199 24.37 -10.46 5.26
N GLU A 200 24.03 -10.76 4.00
CA GLU A 200 23.94 -9.81 2.89
C GLU A 200 22.49 -9.59 2.41
N PRO A 201 22.16 -8.40 1.84
CA PRO A 201 20.85 -8.16 1.25
C PRO A 201 20.63 -8.98 -0.02
N SER A 202 19.36 -9.04 -0.45
CA SER A 202 19.02 -9.66 -1.74
C SER A 202 19.74 -8.99 -2.91
N CYS A 203 20.27 -9.79 -3.83
CA CYS A 203 20.81 -9.33 -5.12
C CYS A 203 19.74 -9.31 -6.24
N GLY A 204 18.48 -9.59 -5.90
CA GLY A 204 17.38 -9.66 -6.85
C GLY A 204 17.14 -8.34 -7.58
N TYR A 205 16.67 -8.42 -8.83
CA TYR A 205 16.49 -7.25 -9.71
C TYR A 205 15.68 -6.11 -9.05
N TYR A 206 14.58 -6.43 -8.37
CA TYR A 206 13.75 -5.43 -7.69
C TYR A 206 14.31 -4.96 -6.33
N GLN A 207 15.37 -5.60 -5.85
CA GLN A 207 16.14 -5.13 -4.70
C GLN A 207 17.24 -4.16 -5.10
N VAL A 208 17.91 -4.37 -6.26
CA VAL A 208 19.14 -3.63 -6.61
C VAL A 208 19.00 -2.69 -7.83
N GLN A 209 18.08 -2.95 -8.76
CA GLN A 209 17.91 -2.14 -9.98
C GLN A 209 16.68 -1.22 -9.96
N ARG A 210 15.67 -1.55 -9.14
CA ARG A 210 14.39 -0.83 -9.04
C ARG A 210 14.11 -0.43 -7.59
N TYR A 211 13.10 0.42 -7.40
CA TYR A 211 12.67 0.91 -6.09
C TYR A 211 13.76 1.69 -5.32
N PHE A 212 14.43 2.60 -6.01
CA PHE A 212 15.30 3.64 -5.44
C PHE A 212 14.88 5.01 -5.97
N TYR A 213 15.14 6.04 -5.17
CA TYR A 213 15.05 7.43 -5.60
C TYR A 213 16.34 7.85 -6.33
N GLU A 214 16.32 9.02 -6.96
CA GLU A 214 17.46 9.58 -7.69
C GLU A 214 18.70 9.75 -6.80
N SER A 215 18.49 9.99 -5.49
CA SER A 215 19.56 10.05 -4.48
C SER A 215 20.26 8.72 -4.20
N GLY A 216 19.81 7.61 -4.80
CA GLY A 216 20.25 6.26 -4.46
C GLY A 216 19.61 5.70 -3.19
N ALA A 217 18.77 6.47 -2.49
CA ALA A 217 18.05 5.97 -1.33
C ALA A 217 16.95 4.97 -1.75
N PRO A 218 16.83 3.82 -1.08
CA PRO A 218 15.77 2.86 -1.39
C PRO A 218 14.39 3.42 -1.03
N VAL A 219 13.40 3.04 -1.83
CA VAL A 219 11.99 3.26 -1.54
C VAL A 219 11.60 2.36 -0.36
N ARG A 220 11.18 2.98 0.74
CA ARG A 220 10.87 2.30 2.01
C ARG A 220 9.51 2.74 2.55
N VAL A 221 9.52 3.59 3.57
CA VAL A 221 8.34 4.12 4.28
C VAL A 221 7.47 4.95 3.33
N MET A 222 6.15 4.75 3.38
CA MET A 222 5.18 5.53 2.60
C MET A 222 5.28 7.01 2.98
N ARG A 223 5.25 7.89 1.99
CA ARG A 223 5.20 9.35 2.24
C ARG A 223 3.78 9.73 2.64
N VAL A 224 3.65 10.76 3.48
CA VAL A 224 2.35 11.34 3.83
C VAL A 224 1.57 11.72 2.58
N ARG A 225 0.30 11.35 2.52
CA ARG A 225 -0.58 11.58 1.38
C ARG A 225 -2.02 11.80 1.85
N SER A 226 -2.72 12.67 1.14
CA SER A 226 -4.16 12.92 1.22
C SER A 226 -4.72 12.86 -0.19
N LEU A 227 -5.82 12.14 -0.35
CA LEU A 227 -6.59 12.09 -1.58
C LEU A 227 -8.05 12.44 -1.31
N ILE A 228 -8.63 13.23 -2.22
CA ILE A 228 -10.05 13.56 -2.30
C ILE A 228 -10.74 12.41 -3.03
N THR A 229 -11.75 11.82 -2.39
CA THR A 229 -12.57 10.75 -2.97
C THR A 229 -13.91 11.25 -3.48
N ASP A 230 -14.39 12.38 -2.95
CA ASP A 230 -15.61 13.05 -3.40
C ASP A 230 -15.53 14.56 -3.10
N PRO A 231 -15.92 15.45 -4.04
CA PRO A 231 -16.38 15.15 -5.40
C PRO A 231 -15.28 14.55 -6.30
N GLU A 232 -15.69 13.81 -7.35
CA GLU A 232 -14.78 13.29 -8.37
C GLU A 232 -14.33 14.36 -9.37
N GLU A 233 -13.18 14.11 -10.03
CA GLU A 233 -12.73 14.92 -11.16
C GLU A 233 -13.80 14.97 -12.26
N GLY A 234 -14.15 16.19 -12.69
CA GLY A 234 -15.18 16.44 -13.70
C GLY A 234 -16.63 16.29 -13.20
N ALA A 235 -16.86 16.03 -11.92
CA ALA A 235 -18.21 15.93 -11.37
C ALA A 235 -19.01 17.23 -11.54
N THR A 236 -20.33 17.14 -11.57
CA THR A 236 -21.24 18.29 -11.49
C THR A 236 -22.06 18.19 -10.22
N VAL A 237 -21.96 19.21 -9.36
CA VAL A 237 -22.69 19.31 -8.10
C VAL A 237 -23.54 20.58 -8.07
N ASP A 238 -24.59 20.59 -7.25
CA ASP A 238 -25.41 21.80 -7.09
C ASP A 238 -24.66 22.84 -6.24
N ALA A 239 -24.84 24.13 -6.54
CA ALA A 239 -24.34 25.19 -5.69
C ALA A 239 -25.01 25.16 -4.30
N GLY A 240 -24.27 25.52 -3.25
CA GLY A 240 -24.73 25.51 -1.87
C GLY A 240 -23.83 24.66 -0.97
N ASP A 241 -24.43 23.92 -0.04
CA ASP A 241 -23.70 23.12 0.93
C ASP A 241 -23.08 21.89 0.27
N LEU A 242 -21.80 21.67 0.51
CA LEU A 242 -21.01 20.58 -0.06
C LEU A 242 -20.18 19.90 1.03
N THR A 243 -20.16 18.57 1.02
CA THR A 243 -19.20 17.80 1.79
C THR A 243 -18.08 17.35 0.87
N ILE A 244 -16.86 17.83 1.13
CA ILE A 244 -15.64 17.32 0.50
C ILE A 244 -15.08 16.25 1.42
N GLN A 245 -14.75 15.08 0.90
CA GLN A 245 -14.25 13.96 1.72
C GLN A 245 -13.10 13.23 1.05
N GLY A 246 -12.33 12.51 1.87
CA GLY A 246 -11.18 11.80 1.39
C GLY A 246 -10.52 10.89 2.41
N LEU A 247 -9.33 10.43 2.01
CA LEU A 247 -8.48 9.51 2.75
C LEU A 247 -7.09 10.12 2.90
N ALA A 248 -6.46 9.93 4.05
CA ALA A 248 -5.09 10.35 4.28
C ALA A 248 -4.30 9.26 5.02
N TRP A 249 -3.03 9.08 4.70
CA TRP A 249 -2.16 8.09 5.34
C TRP A 249 -0.70 8.55 5.35
N SER A 250 0.11 7.97 6.22
CA SER A 250 1.56 8.14 6.24
C SER A 250 2.21 6.88 6.79
N GLY A 251 3.43 6.58 6.31
CA GLY A 251 4.25 5.54 6.91
C GLY A 251 4.99 6.00 8.18
N SER A 252 5.13 7.31 8.39
CA SER A 252 5.92 7.86 9.50
C SER A 252 5.12 7.99 10.81
N GLY A 253 3.80 8.01 10.73
CA GLY A 253 2.92 8.13 11.89
C GLY A 253 1.45 8.38 11.50
N PRO A 254 0.53 8.39 12.48
CA PRO A 254 -0.87 8.70 12.23
C PRO A 254 -1.06 10.12 11.69
N ILE A 255 -2.12 10.31 10.91
CA ILE A 255 -2.54 11.62 10.41
C ILE A 255 -3.12 12.46 11.54
N VAL A 256 -2.59 13.67 11.70
CA VAL A 256 -3.01 14.63 12.76
C VAL A 256 -3.71 15.86 12.21
N ARG A 257 -3.53 16.18 10.92
CA ARG A 257 -4.25 17.27 10.25
C ARG A 257 -4.45 16.97 8.77
N VAL A 258 -5.61 17.36 8.24
CA VAL A 258 -5.84 17.51 6.80
C VAL A 258 -6.38 18.91 6.57
N ASP A 259 -5.74 19.64 5.67
CA ASP A 259 -6.15 20.97 5.25
C ASP A 259 -6.71 20.88 3.83
N VAL A 260 -7.79 21.62 3.55
CA VAL A 260 -8.46 21.67 2.25
C VAL A 260 -8.62 23.12 1.81
N ALA A 261 -8.23 23.43 0.57
CA ALA A 261 -8.45 24.73 -0.05
C ALA A 261 -9.48 24.63 -1.17
N VAL A 262 -10.36 25.64 -1.29
CA VAL A 262 -11.41 25.73 -2.30
C VAL A 262 -11.18 26.95 -3.17
N GLY A 263 -10.95 26.74 -4.47
CA GLY A 263 -10.50 27.78 -5.40
C GLY A 263 -9.18 28.41 -4.93
N ASP A 264 -9.13 29.74 -4.96
CA ASP A 264 -8.01 30.53 -4.46
C ASP A 264 -8.20 30.96 -2.99
N GLY A 265 -9.12 30.32 -2.26
CA GLY A 265 -9.40 30.60 -0.86
C GLY A 265 -8.36 30.02 0.11
N ASP A 266 -8.48 30.40 1.37
CA ASP A 266 -7.61 29.92 2.44
C ASP A 266 -7.78 28.42 2.72
N TRP A 267 -6.72 27.82 3.27
CA TRP A 267 -6.74 26.44 3.75
C TRP A 267 -7.63 26.33 4.99
N SER A 268 -8.63 25.45 4.93
CA SER A 268 -9.52 25.12 6.04
C SER A 268 -9.21 23.73 6.58
N ALA A 269 -9.18 23.58 7.90
CA ALA A 269 -8.98 22.28 8.54
C ALA A 269 -10.20 21.36 8.33
N ALA A 270 -9.97 20.15 7.83
CA ALA A 270 -10.99 19.11 7.73
C ALA A 270 -11.15 18.35 9.06
N GLU A 271 -12.35 17.85 9.31
CA GLU A 271 -12.63 16.92 10.41
C GLU A 271 -12.00 15.56 10.08
N LEU A 272 -11.15 15.05 10.98
CA LEU A 272 -10.62 13.69 10.89
C LEU A 272 -11.59 12.72 11.55
N LEU A 273 -12.01 11.70 10.81
CA LEU A 273 -13.00 10.72 11.26
C LEU A 273 -12.32 9.54 11.95
N GLY A 274 -13.02 8.97 12.93
CA GLY A 274 -12.57 7.80 13.68
C GLY A 274 -11.31 8.05 14.54
N GLN A 275 -10.87 6.98 15.18
CA GLN A 275 -9.63 6.97 15.96
C GLN A 275 -8.42 6.87 15.01
N PRO A 276 -7.29 7.51 15.34
CA PRO A 276 -6.07 7.36 14.55
C PRO A 276 -5.59 5.91 14.59
N ASP A 277 -5.33 5.35 13.41
CA ASP A 277 -4.61 4.09 13.24
C ASP A 277 -3.21 4.41 12.70
N ARG A 278 -2.19 3.70 13.19
CA ARG A 278 -0.80 3.89 12.78
C ARG A 278 -0.53 3.30 11.39
N TYR A 279 -1.27 2.27 10.99
CA TYR A 279 -0.96 1.46 9.81
C TYR A 279 -2.04 1.54 8.73
N ALA A 280 -3.23 2.03 9.08
CA ALA A 280 -4.32 2.27 8.15
C ALA A 280 -4.49 3.77 7.84
N TRP A 281 -5.17 4.06 6.73
CA TRP A 281 -5.58 5.41 6.38
C TRP A 281 -6.55 5.96 7.41
N ARG A 282 -6.71 7.27 7.39
CA ARG A 282 -7.69 8.00 8.16
C ARG A 282 -8.62 8.72 7.19
N ARG A 283 -9.92 8.54 7.40
CA ARG A 283 -10.95 9.28 6.66
C ARG A 283 -11.02 10.71 7.17
N TRP A 284 -11.35 11.64 6.28
CA TRP A 284 -11.55 13.04 6.63
C TRP A 284 -12.69 13.64 5.82
N ARG A 285 -13.31 14.71 6.35
CA ARG A 285 -14.32 15.50 5.62
C ARG A 285 -14.24 16.98 5.96
N LEU A 286 -14.58 17.83 4.99
CA LEU A 286 -14.84 19.25 5.17
C LEU A 286 -16.26 19.54 4.70
N VAL A 287 -17.10 20.03 5.60
CA VAL A 287 -18.41 20.60 5.24
C VAL A 287 -18.20 22.07 4.95
N THR A 288 -18.54 22.51 3.75
CA THR A 288 -18.37 23.89 3.29
C THR A 288 -19.55 24.33 2.42
N ARG A 289 -19.58 25.60 2.01
CA ARG A 289 -20.61 26.16 1.16
C ARG A 289 -19.99 26.84 -0.06
N ILE A 290 -20.43 26.46 -1.26
CA ILE A 290 -19.92 26.98 -2.53
C ILE A 290 -21.09 27.55 -3.34
N GLU A 291 -21.25 28.87 -3.30
CA GLU A 291 -22.30 29.60 -4.03
C GLU A 291 -21.94 29.90 -5.48
N ARG A 292 -20.64 30.01 -5.77
CA ARG A 292 -20.15 30.34 -7.11
C ARG A 292 -20.45 29.18 -8.06
N ARG A 293 -21.06 29.48 -9.21
CA ARG A 293 -21.26 28.54 -10.33
C ARG A 293 -20.04 28.49 -11.24
N GLY A 294 -19.85 27.36 -11.93
CA GLY A 294 -18.76 27.16 -12.88
C GLY A 294 -17.70 26.17 -12.39
N GLU A 295 -16.50 26.25 -12.95
CA GLU A 295 -15.40 25.37 -12.55
C GLU A 295 -14.85 25.77 -11.16
N ILE A 296 -14.73 24.77 -10.29
CA ILE A 296 -14.14 24.88 -8.97
C ILE A 296 -12.98 23.90 -8.89
N ARG A 297 -11.85 24.33 -8.33
CA ARG A 297 -10.73 23.46 -7.98
C ARG A 297 -10.64 23.34 -6.48
N ILE A 298 -10.37 22.14 -6.00
CA ILE A 298 -10.14 21.86 -4.59
C ILE A 298 -8.82 21.14 -4.40
N HIS A 299 -8.15 21.43 -3.30
CA HIS A 299 -6.86 20.86 -2.96
C HIS A 299 -6.92 20.21 -1.59
N SER A 300 -6.19 19.10 -1.38
CA SER A 300 -6.06 18.49 -0.05
C SER A 300 -4.60 18.23 0.32
N ARG A 301 -4.26 18.48 1.58
CA ARG A 301 -2.91 18.31 2.13
C ARG A 301 -2.99 17.71 3.53
N ALA A 302 -2.36 16.55 3.74
CA ALA A 302 -2.21 15.96 5.06
C ALA A 302 -0.89 16.36 5.75
N THR A 303 -0.92 16.38 7.09
CA THR A 303 0.24 16.42 7.99
C THR A 303 0.15 15.24 8.97
N ASP A 304 1.26 14.50 9.14
CA ASP A 304 1.34 13.41 10.11
C ASP A 304 1.94 13.84 11.45
N SER A 305 1.89 12.95 12.45
CA SER A 305 2.40 13.23 13.81
C SER A 305 3.91 13.45 13.88
N SER A 306 4.67 13.16 12.81
CA SER A 306 6.10 13.45 12.72
C SER A 306 6.40 14.83 12.10
N GLY A 307 5.36 15.57 11.72
CA GLY A 307 5.47 16.90 11.10
C GLY A 307 5.65 16.86 9.58
N GLN A 308 5.61 15.68 8.95
CA GLN A 308 5.76 15.57 7.50
C GLN A 308 4.46 16.01 6.82
N THR A 309 4.58 16.73 5.69
CA THR A 309 3.45 17.21 4.88
C THR A 309 3.68 16.95 3.38
N GLN A 310 2.59 16.95 2.60
CA GLN A 310 2.69 16.87 1.13
C GLN A 310 3.29 18.15 0.53
N PRO A 311 4.18 18.04 -0.47
CA PRO A 311 4.66 19.17 -1.24
C PRO A 311 3.66 19.57 -2.34
N ALA A 312 3.78 20.79 -2.85
CA ALA A 312 2.98 21.24 -4.01
C ALA A 312 3.27 20.41 -5.28
N GLN A 313 4.52 19.97 -5.45
CA GLN A 313 4.94 19.08 -6.53
C GLN A 313 5.75 17.92 -5.97
N ALA A 314 5.57 16.73 -6.53
CA ALA A 314 6.38 15.58 -6.16
C ALA A 314 7.80 15.74 -6.70
N GLY A 315 8.79 15.36 -5.90
CA GLY A 315 10.18 15.29 -6.37
C GLY A 315 10.31 14.27 -7.49
N TRP A 316 10.64 14.75 -8.69
CA TRP A 316 10.84 13.90 -9.86
C TRP A 316 11.99 12.91 -9.63
N ASN A 317 11.85 11.70 -10.16
CA ASN A 317 12.90 10.67 -10.17
C ASN A 317 12.65 9.73 -11.34
N ARG A 318 13.72 9.17 -11.92
CA ARG A 318 13.64 8.40 -13.18
C ARG A 318 12.78 7.14 -13.16
N LEU A 319 12.31 6.67 -11.99
CA LEU A 319 11.48 5.47 -11.84
C LEU A 319 10.03 5.79 -11.44
N GLY A 320 9.70 7.08 -11.26
CA GLY A 320 8.35 7.56 -10.99
C GLY A 320 7.78 7.04 -9.69
N TYR A 321 8.58 7.04 -8.62
CA TYR A 321 8.17 6.57 -7.30
C TYR A 321 7.90 7.69 -6.30
N GLY A 322 7.03 7.42 -5.33
CA GLY A 322 6.79 8.26 -4.17
C GLY A 322 6.17 9.61 -4.52
N ASN A 323 5.28 9.65 -5.52
CA ASN A 323 4.45 10.81 -5.75
C ASN A 323 3.52 11.00 -4.55
N ASN A 324 3.73 12.09 -3.82
CA ASN A 324 2.89 12.51 -2.72
C ASN A 324 2.49 13.99 -2.85
N ALA A 325 2.46 14.52 -4.08
CA ALA A 325 2.03 15.89 -4.33
C ALA A 325 0.62 16.15 -3.76
N ILE A 326 0.34 17.40 -3.42
CA ILE A 326 -1.03 17.87 -3.14
C ILE A 326 -1.92 17.50 -4.33
N GLN A 327 -3.01 16.77 -4.07
CA GLN A 327 -3.99 16.46 -5.11
C GLN A 327 -4.85 17.70 -5.36
N THR A 328 -5.06 17.99 -6.65
CA THR A 328 -6.08 18.93 -7.13
C THR A 328 -7.21 18.12 -7.76
N VAL A 329 -8.45 18.48 -7.45
CA VAL A 329 -9.65 17.98 -8.15
C VAL A 329 -10.40 19.17 -8.72
N ALA A 330 -10.74 19.12 -10.01
CA ALA A 330 -11.63 20.09 -10.65
C ALA A 330 -13.03 19.49 -10.82
N PHE A 331 -14.06 20.25 -10.44
CA PHE A 331 -15.46 19.89 -10.65
C PHE A 331 -16.27 21.14 -11.02
N ARG A 332 -17.55 20.97 -11.37
CA ARG A 332 -18.45 22.07 -11.74
C ARG A 332 -19.59 22.23 -10.76
N THR A 333 -19.88 23.47 -10.38
CA THR A 333 -21.09 23.84 -9.64
C THR A 333 -22.13 24.41 -10.60
N ARG A 334 -23.37 23.94 -10.51
CA ARG A 334 -24.48 24.38 -11.37
C ARG A 334 -25.53 25.18 -10.64
#